data_AF-A0A956LC42-F1
#
_entry.id   AF-A0A956LC42-F1
#
_cell.length_a   1.000
_cell.length_b   1.000
_cell.length_c   1.000
_cell.angle_alpha   90.00
_cell.angle_beta   90.00
_cell.angle_gamma   90.00
#
_symmetry.space_group_name_H-M   'P 1'
#
loop_
_entity.id
_entity.type
_entity.pdbx_description
1 polymer ?
#
loop_
_entity_poly.entity_id
_entity_poly.type
_entity_poly.pdbx_seq_one_letter_code
_entity_poly.pdbx_strand_id
1 'polypeptide(L)'
;DDAAARLDPDDSERAEEVARVLLRRYGVVFRRLTLRERNLPPWRALLRALRRLEARGEIRGGRFVEGGRVDGEQYALPEAVGLLRAARRELEEAPRDGDELVCVSAADPLNLVGVVLPGERVPAVAGNRVLLRHGEPVAVLQAGEVLHLVEPTPEQAWAASTALHRGASAPRPV
;
A
#
# COMPACT_ATOMS: atom_id res chain seq x y z
N ASP A 1 -29.12 -9.78 22.27
CA ASP A 1 -30.43 -9.75 21.64
C ASP A 1 -30.47 -8.75 20.51
N ASP A 2 -31.11 -9.21 19.44
CA ASP A 2 -31.73 -8.50 18.33
C ASP A 2 -31.01 -7.34 17.62
N ALA A 3 -30.30 -7.71 16.56
CA ALA A 3 -30.51 -7.20 15.20
C ALA A 3 -29.26 -7.48 14.38
N ALA A 4 -29.23 -8.65 13.74
CA ALA A 4 -28.55 -8.78 12.47
C ALA A 4 -29.26 -7.85 11.47
N ALA A 5 -29.06 -6.53 11.61
CA ALA A 5 -29.51 -5.56 10.64
C ALA A 5 -28.87 -6.00 9.31
N ARG A 6 -29.70 -6.66 8.49
CA ARG A 6 -29.45 -6.82 7.07
C ARG A 6 -29.05 -5.42 6.63
N LEU A 7 -27.82 -5.29 6.11
CA LEU A 7 -27.46 -4.05 5.43
C LEU A 7 -28.54 -3.85 4.37
N ASP A 8 -28.98 -2.61 4.20
CA ASP A 8 -29.82 -2.24 3.07
C ASP A 8 -29.20 -2.87 1.81
N PRO A 9 -29.98 -3.53 0.93
CA PRO A 9 -29.46 -4.05 -0.33
C PRO A 9 -28.56 -3.05 -1.07
N ASP A 10 -28.94 -1.76 -1.08
CA ASP A 10 -28.18 -0.68 -1.72
C ASP A 10 -26.80 -0.47 -1.04
N ASP A 11 -26.76 -0.48 0.30
CA ASP A 11 -25.51 -0.42 1.07
C ASP A 11 -24.60 -1.63 0.80
N SER A 12 -25.20 -2.81 0.60
CA SER A 12 -24.46 -4.04 0.33
C SER A 12 -23.86 -4.07 -1.08
N GLU A 13 -24.59 -3.57 -2.08
CA GLU A 13 -24.12 -3.42 -3.45
C GLU A 13 -23.01 -2.36 -3.52
N ARG A 14 -23.24 -1.18 -2.92
CA ARG A 14 -22.22 -0.14 -2.80
C ARG A 14 -20.95 -0.63 -2.12
N ALA A 15 -21.07 -1.40 -1.03
CA ALA A 15 -19.89 -1.96 -0.35
C ALA A 15 -19.09 -2.93 -1.24
N GLU A 16 -19.77 -3.70 -2.08
CA GLU A 16 -19.12 -4.61 -3.02
C GLU A 16 -18.41 -3.86 -4.16
N GLU A 17 -19.05 -2.85 -4.74
CA GLU A 17 -18.42 -2.00 -5.75
C GLU A 17 -17.16 -1.31 -5.20
N VAL A 18 -17.26 -0.73 -4.00
CA VAL A 18 -16.12 -0.11 -3.32
C VAL A 18 -15.03 -1.14 -3.04
N ALA A 19 -15.37 -2.34 -2.57
CA ALA A 19 -14.38 -3.41 -2.35
C ALA A 19 -13.62 -3.76 -3.65
N ARG A 20 -14.33 -3.85 -4.79
CA ARG A 20 -13.71 -4.10 -6.10
C ARG A 20 -12.78 -2.97 -6.54
N VAL A 21 -13.16 -1.71 -6.29
CA VAL A 21 -12.29 -0.55 -6.56
C VAL A 21 -11.01 -0.62 -5.72
N LEU A 22 -11.14 -0.92 -4.42
CA LEU A 22 -9.98 -1.06 -3.53
C LEU A 22 -9.06 -2.19 -3.97
N LEU A 23 -9.62 -3.34 -4.35
CA LEU A 23 -8.86 -4.48 -4.87
C LEU A 23 -8.11 -4.15 -6.16
N ARG A 24 -8.72 -3.44 -7.11
CA ARG A 24 -8.03 -2.99 -8.33
C ARG A 24 -6.94 -1.96 -8.06
N ARG A 25 -7.15 -1.09 -7.06
CA ARG A 25 -6.21 -0.02 -6.71
C ARG A 25 -4.98 -0.53 -5.97
N TYR A 26 -5.17 -1.47 -5.03
CA TYR A 26 -4.12 -1.91 -4.12
C TYR A 26 -3.63 -3.34 -4.37
N GLY A 27 -4.37 -4.15 -5.14
CA GLY A 27 -4.12 -5.59 -5.32
C GLY A 27 -4.49 -6.42 -4.10
N VAL A 28 -4.12 -5.96 -2.90
CA VAL A 28 -4.44 -6.54 -1.59
C VAL A 28 -5.18 -5.53 -0.72
N VAL A 29 -6.24 -5.96 -0.05
CA VAL A 29 -7.06 -5.14 0.85
C VAL A 29 -7.08 -5.74 2.25
N PHE A 30 -6.86 -4.90 3.25
CA PHE A 30 -6.97 -5.22 4.67
C PHE A 30 -7.40 -3.98 5.45
N ARG A 31 -7.87 -4.16 6.69
CA ARG A 31 -8.54 -3.10 7.46
C ARG A 31 -7.75 -1.81 7.53
N ARG A 32 -6.42 -1.89 7.73
CA ARG A 32 -5.61 -0.70 7.93
C ARG A 32 -5.47 0.17 6.67
N LEU A 33 -5.58 -0.40 5.47
CA LEU A 33 -5.57 0.37 4.22
C LEU A 33 -6.73 1.37 4.13
N THR A 34 -7.83 1.13 4.84
CA THR A 34 -8.96 2.07 4.84
C THR A 34 -8.59 3.45 5.41
N LEU A 35 -7.50 3.56 6.18
CA LEU A 35 -7.00 4.85 6.70
C LEU A 35 -6.50 5.80 5.59
N ARG A 36 -6.26 5.28 4.38
CA ARG A 36 -5.83 6.08 3.22
C ARG A 36 -6.99 6.62 2.41
N GLU A 37 -8.18 6.06 2.56
CA GLU A 37 -9.33 6.37 1.76
C GLU A 37 -10.37 7.13 2.58
N ARG A 38 -11.08 8.05 1.93
CA ARG A 38 -12.15 8.83 2.56
C ARG A 38 -13.50 8.30 2.07
N ASN A 39 -14.55 8.52 2.86
CA ASN A 39 -15.94 8.19 2.49
C ASN A 39 -16.18 6.71 2.16
N LEU A 40 -15.43 5.80 2.79
CA LEU A 40 -15.65 4.38 2.65
C LEU A 40 -16.87 3.91 3.45
N PRO A 41 -17.58 2.86 2.98
CA PRO A 41 -18.50 2.10 3.83
C PRO A 41 -17.78 1.58 5.08
N PRO A 42 -18.51 1.35 6.20
CA PRO A 42 -17.93 0.77 7.40
C PRO A 42 -17.19 -0.54 7.10
N TRP A 43 -16.05 -0.78 7.75
CA TRP A 43 -15.24 -1.98 7.52
C TRP A 43 -16.04 -3.28 7.60
N ARG A 44 -17.04 -3.37 8.48
CA ARG A 44 -17.93 -4.52 8.59
C ARG A 44 -18.73 -4.81 7.31
N ALA A 45 -19.17 -3.77 6.59
CA ALA A 45 -19.86 -3.91 5.31
C ALA A 45 -18.90 -4.37 4.22
N LEU A 46 -17.72 -3.75 4.13
CA LEU A 46 -16.66 -4.16 3.22
C LEU A 46 -16.23 -5.61 3.45
N LEU A 47 -16.05 -6.02 4.71
CA LEU A 47 -15.67 -7.39 5.07
C LEU A 47 -16.71 -8.42 4.63
N ARG A 48 -18.00 -8.11 4.79
CA ARG A 48 -19.08 -8.97 4.28
C ARG A 48 -19.02 -9.09 2.76
N ALA A 49 -18.79 -7.98 2.05
CA ALA A 49 -18.65 -7.99 0.60
C ALA A 49 -17.43 -8.80 0.15
N LEU A 50 -16.27 -8.61 0.79
CA LEU A 50 -15.03 -9.35 0.52
C LEU A 50 -15.21 -10.86 0.72
N ARG A 51 -15.87 -11.28 1.82
CA ARG A 51 -16.17 -12.71 2.06
C ARG A 51 -17.12 -13.30 1.02
N ARG A 52 -18.09 -12.52 0.51
CA ARG A 52 -18.96 -12.98 -0.60
C ARG A 52 -18.17 -13.14 -1.90
N LEU A 53 -17.31 -12.17 -2.22
CA LEU A 53 -16.42 -12.24 -3.39
C LEU A 53 -15.50 -13.47 -3.30
N GLU A 54 -14.96 -13.75 -2.12
CA GLU A 54 -14.14 -14.93 -1.87
C GLU A 54 -14.95 -16.23 -2.01
N ALA A 55 -16.16 -16.29 -1.44
CA ALA A 55 -17.03 -17.46 -1.57
C ALA A 55 -17.43 -17.74 -3.03
N ARG A 56 -17.48 -16.70 -3.88
CA ARG A 56 -17.68 -16.84 -5.34
C ARG A 56 -16.39 -17.16 -6.11
N GLY A 57 -15.25 -17.25 -5.42
CA GLY A 57 -13.95 -17.55 -6.00
C GLY A 57 -13.31 -16.40 -6.79
N GLU A 58 -13.87 -15.19 -6.72
CA GLU A 58 -13.38 -14.02 -7.46
C GLU A 58 -12.10 -13.44 -6.85
N ILE A 59 -11.89 -13.65 -5.55
CA ILE A 59 -10.72 -13.18 -4.79
C ILE A 59 -10.24 -14.28 -3.84
N ARG A 60 -9.06 -14.08 -3.25
CA ARG A 60 -8.47 -15.00 -2.27
C ARG A 60 -8.34 -14.33 -0.91
N GLY A 61 -8.85 -14.96 0.15
CA GLY A 61 -8.50 -14.61 1.52
C GLY A 61 -7.17 -15.25 1.93
N GLY A 62 -6.43 -14.57 2.82
CA GLY A 62 -5.16 -15.10 3.32
C GLY A 62 -4.30 -14.07 4.05
N ARG A 63 -2.99 -14.34 4.02
CA ARG A 63 -1.92 -13.47 4.52
C ARG A 63 -0.93 -13.28 3.40
N PHE A 64 -0.97 -12.11 2.76
CA PHE A 64 -0.17 -11.81 1.57
C PHE A 64 0.93 -10.80 1.88
N VAL A 65 0.66 -9.88 2.81
CA VAL A 65 1.58 -8.83 3.24
C VAL A 65 1.88 -9.02 4.73
N GLU A 66 3.15 -8.85 5.09
CA GLU A 66 3.64 -8.88 6.47
C GLU A 66 4.16 -7.49 6.88
N GLY A 67 4.20 -7.21 8.18
CA GLY A 67 4.72 -5.94 8.71
C GLY A 67 4.14 -5.58 10.07
N GLY A 68 4.85 -4.73 10.83
CA GLY A 68 4.53 -4.43 12.24
C GLY A 68 3.15 -3.80 12.49
N ARG A 69 2.46 -3.33 11.44
CA ARG A 69 1.11 -2.74 11.52
C ARG A 69 0.10 -3.45 10.62
N VAL A 70 0.42 -4.62 10.07
CA VAL A 70 -0.46 -5.39 9.19
C VAL A 70 -1.08 -6.54 9.99
N ASP A 71 -2.36 -6.40 10.31
CA ASP A 71 -3.12 -7.38 11.10
C ASP A 71 -4.48 -7.72 10.46
N GLY A 72 -5.04 -8.85 10.89
CA GLY A 72 -6.38 -9.30 10.48
C GLY A 72 -6.45 -10.03 9.14
N GLU A 73 -7.67 -10.16 8.64
CA GLU A 73 -7.99 -10.78 7.35
C GLU A 73 -7.54 -9.90 6.19
N GLN A 74 -6.90 -10.52 5.20
CA GLN A 74 -6.48 -9.87 3.96
C GLN A 74 -7.14 -10.56 2.78
N TYR A 75 -7.44 -9.78 1.75
CA TYR A 75 -8.09 -10.25 0.54
C TYR A 75 -7.33 -9.73 -0.68
N ALA A 76 -7.07 -10.58 -1.65
CA ALA A 76 -6.30 -10.21 -2.84
C ALA A 76 -6.94 -10.71 -4.12
N LEU A 77 -6.74 -9.96 -5.20
CA LEU A 77 -7.02 -10.44 -6.56
C LEU A 77 -6.13 -11.66 -6.87
N PRO A 78 -6.63 -12.70 -7.57
CA PRO A 78 -5.82 -13.84 -7.95
C PRO A 78 -4.52 -13.46 -8.69
N GLU A 79 -4.60 -12.46 -9.55
CA GLU A 79 -3.46 -11.93 -10.31
C GLU A 79 -2.44 -11.25 -9.38
N ALA A 80 -2.92 -10.49 -8.39
CA ALA A 80 -2.07 -9.86 -7.39
C ALA A 80 -1.29 -10.89 -6.57
N VAL A 81 -1.91 -12.04 -6.22
CA VAL A 81 -1.20 -13.14 -5.55
C VAL A 81 -0.08 -13.70 -6.44
N GLY A 82 -0.32 -13.82 -7.74
CA GLY A 82 0.70 -14.24 -8.71
C GLY A 82 1.88 -13.28 -8.76
N LEU A 83 1.60 -11.98 -8.89
CA LEU A 83 2.62 -10.92 -8.92
C LEU A 83 3.44 -10.85 -7.63
N LEU A 84 2.80 -10.96 -6.45
CA LEU A 84 3.52 -10.97 -5.17
C LEU A 84 4.48 -12.16 -5.05
N ARG A 85 4.07 -13.34 -5.55
CA ARG A 85 4.95 -14.52 -5.55
C ARG A 85 6.11 -14.39 -6.53
N ALA A 86 5.88 -13.75 -7.68
CA ALA A 86 6.95 -13.44 -8.63
C ALA A 86 7.95 -12.45 -8.02
N ALA A 87 7.45 -11.35 -7.44
CA ALA A 87 8.27 -10.33 -6.81
C ALA A 87 9.13 -10.91 -5.68
N ARG A 88 8.56 -11.81 -4.87
CA ARG A 88 9.34 -12.50 -3.83
C ARG A 88 10.48 -13.33 -4.40
N ARG A 89 10.26 -14.09 -5.48
CA ARG A 89 11.33 -14.88 -6.12
C ARG A 89 12.42 -13.98 -6.69
N GLU A 90 12.04 -12.89 -7.34
CA GLU A 90 13.02 -11.92 -7.86
C GLU A 90 13.85 -11.30 -6.74
N LEU A 91 13.23 -10.95 -5.60
CA LEU A 91 13.95 -10.44 -4.43
C LEU A 91 14.89 -11.48 -3.80
N GLU A 92 14.54 -12.76 -3.88
CA GLU A 92 15.37 -13.87 -3.40
C GLU A 92 16.56 -14.15 -4.34
N GLU A 93 16.37 -14.00 -5.65
CA GLU A 93 17.36 -14.28 -6.69
C GLU A 93 18.26 -13.06 -7.02
N ALA A 94 17.78 -11.84 -6.78
CA ALA A 94 18.50 -10.62 -7.10
C ALA A 94 19.78 -10.48 -6.27
N PRO A 95 20.91 -10.08 -6.88
CA PRO A 95 22.09 -9.68 -6.15
C PRO A 95 21.73 -8.56 -5.17
N ARG A 96 22.04 -8.73 -3.89
CA ARG A 96 21.77 -7.72 -2.84
C ARG A 96 22.66 -6.47 -2.95
N ASP A 97 23.48 -6.39 -3.98
CA ASP A 97 24.48 -5.34 -4.18
C ASP A 97 23.90 -4.08 -4.87
N GLY A 98 22.65 -4.14 -5.35
CA GLY A 98 22.01 -3.00 -6.03
C GLY A 98 21.34 -2.03 -5.06
N ASP A 99 21.69 -0.74 -5.10
CA ASP A 99 21.06 0.29 -4.27
C ASP A 99 19.74 0.80 -4.89
N GLU A 100 18.71 -0.05 -4.89
CA GLU A 100 17.43 0.30 -5.54
C GLU A 100 16.68 1.38 -4.75
N LEU A 101 16.54 2.53 -5.40
CA LEU A 101 15.76 3.67 -4.93
C LEU A 101 14.48 3.82 -5.75
N VAL A 102 13.34 3.88 -5.06
CA VAL A 102 12.03 4.14 -5.65
C VAL A 102 11.45 5.42 -5.05
N CYS A 103 11.26 6.43 -5.89
CA CYS A 103 10.63 7.69 -5.50
C CYS A 103 9.12 7.63 -5.78
N VAL A 104 8.31 7.79 -4.74
CA VAL A 104 6.85 7.78 -4.82
C VAL A 104 6.30 9.18 -4.55
N SER A 105 5.33 9.61 -5.35
CA SER A 105 4.58 10.84 -5.05
C SER A 105 3.83 10.69 -3.73
N ALA A 106 3.92 11.67 -2.82
CA ALA A 106 3.15 11.61 -1.59
C ALA A 106 1.63 11.70 -1.84
N ALA A 107 1.22 12.27 -2.98
CA ALA A 107 -0.16 12.30 -3.43
C ALA A 107 -0.65 10.95 -3.99
N ASP A 108 0.27 10.01 -4.25
CA ASP A 108 -0.08 8.68 -4.73
C ASP A 108 -0.74 7.84 -3.62
N PRO A 109 -1.73 6.97 -3.94
CA PRO A 109 -2.22 5.96 -2.99
C PRO A 109 -1.13 5.08 -2.36
N LEU A 110 -0.03 4.82 -3.07
CA LEU A 110 1.08 4.00 -2.61
C LEU A 110 1.99 4.69 -1.57
N ASN A 111 1.75 5.97 -1.23
CA ASN A 111 2.37 6.57 -0.05
C ASN A 111 1.80 5.91 1.23
N LEU A 112 2.35 4.77 1.62
CA LEU A 112 1.85 3.97 2.76
C LEU A 112 2.65 4.21 4.04
N VAL A 113 3.49 5.25 4.10
CA VAL A 113 4.25 5.65 5.29
C VAL A 113 3.30 6.02 6.43
N GLY A 114 3.53 5.45 7.61
CA GLY A 114 2.67 5.58 8.78
C GLY A 114 1.37 4.76 8.73
N VAL A 115 1.11 4.07 7.62
CA VAL A 115 0.00 3.12 7.48
C VAL A 115 0.53 1.71 7.48
N VAL A 116 1.26 1.31 6.44
CA VAL A 116 1.88 -0.02 6.30
C VAL A 116 3.36 0.06 6.61
N LEU A 117 4.03 1.05 6.00
CA LEU A 117 5.45 1.30 6.17
C LEU A 117 5.71 2.05 7.49
N PRO A 118 6.88 1.86 8.11
CA PRO A 118 7.26 2.59 9.33
C PRO A 118 7.35 4.11 9.09
N GLY A 119 7.39 4.87 10.18
CA GLY A 119 7.51 6.33 10.15
C GLY A 119 6.20 7.10 10.33
N GLU A 120 6.31 8.43 10.30
CA GLU A 120 5.19 9.34 10.40
C GLU A 120 4.46 9.51 9.06
N ARG A 121 3.17 9.84 9.11
CA ARG A 121 2.36 9.97 7.90
C ARG A 121 2.83 11.18 7.08
N VAL A 122 3.27 10.93 5.85
CA VAL A 122 3.66 11.99 4.91
C VAL A 122 2.42 12.63 4.29
N PRO A 123 2.24 13.96 4.37
CA PRO A 123 1.09 14.65 3.79
C PRO A 123 0.98 14.46 2.27
N ALA A 124 -0.22 14.17 1.79
CA ALA A 124 -0.53 13.93 0.38
C ALA A 124 -0.60 15.23 -0.44
N VAL A 125 0.52 15.94 -0.52
CA VAL A 125 0.69 17.20 -1.27
C VAL A 125 1.47 16.91 -2.55
N ALA A 126 1.07 17.51 -3.68
CA ALA A 126 1.61 17.21 -5.00
C ALA A 126 3.13 17.44 -5.13
N GLY A 127 3.73 18.30 -4.29
CA GLY A 127 5.19 18.53 -4.22
C GLY A 127 5.94 17.58 -3.29
N ASN A 128 5.24 16.87 -2.39
CA ASN A 128 5.90 16.00 -1.43
C ASN A 128 6.23 14.63 -2.04
N ARG A 129 7.33 14.02 -1.63
CA ARG A 129 7.79 12.71 -2.12
C ARG A 129 8.25 11.82 -0.99
N VAL A 130 8.16 10.51 -1.20
CA VAL A 130 8.72 9.47 -0.33
C VAL A 130 9.77 8.71 -1.13
N LEU A 131 10.97 8.60 -0.60
CA LEU A 131 12.02 7.76 -1.15
C LEU A 131 12.07 6.45 -0.38
N LEU A 132 11.88 5.35 -1.12
CA LEU A 132 12.02 3.99 -0.62
C LEU A 132 13.37 3.43 -1.08
N ARG A 133 14.05 2.74 -0.18
CA ARG A 133 15.25 1.96 -0.46
C ARG A 133 14.96 0.52 -0.08
N HIS A 134 14.98 -0.39 -1.06
CA HIS A 134 14.55 -1.79 -0.84
C HIS A 134 13.16 -1.92 -0.17
N GLY A 135 12.25 -0.99 -0.48
CA GLY A 135 10.91 -0.95 0.12
C GLY A 135 10.80 -0.23 1.48
N GLU A 136 11.92 0.12 2.11
CA GLU A 136 11.94 0.87 3.38
C GLU A 136 12.02 2.38 3.15
N PRO A 137 11.21 3.20 3.83
CA PRO A 137 11.32 4.66 3.73
C PRO A 137 12.64 5.19 4.29
N VAL A 138 13.41 5.92 3.49
CA VAL A 138 14.72 6.47 3.91
C VAL A 138 14.79 7.99 3.92
N ALA A 139 13.98 8.66 3.10
CA ALA A 139 13.91 10.12 3.06
C ALA A 139 12.57 10.59 2.48
N VAL A 140 12.20 11.84 2.78
CA VAL A 140 11.02 12.49 2.22
C VAL A 140 11.40 13.88 1.71
N LEU A 141 10.78 14.30 0.61
CA LEU A 141 10.75 15.72 0.21
C LEU A 141 9.47 16.30 0.77
N GLN A 142 9.56 17.29 1.64
CA GLN A 142 8.40 17.95 2.24
C GLN A 142 8.60 19.46 2.24
N ALA A 143 7.66 20.18 1.60
CA ALA A 143 7.74 21.63 1.45
C ALA A 143 9.07 22.14 0.84
N GLY A 144 9.69 21.36 -0.05
CA GLY A 144 10.96 21.69 -0.71
C GLY A 144 12.21 21.22 0.06
N GLU A 145 12.05 20.74 1.29
CA GLU A 145 13.16 20.29 2.14
C GLU A 145 13.27 18.76 2.13
N VAL A 146 14.51 18.25 2.09
CA VAL A 146 14.79 16.82 2.21
C VAL A 146 14.96 16.47 3.69
N LEU A 147 14.08 15.61 4.20
CA LEU A 147 14.15 15.08 5.56
C LEU A 147 14.56 13.61 5.50
N HIS A 148 15.69 13.29 6.11
CA HIS A 148 16.18 11.92 6.23
C HIS A 148 15.48 11.20 7.38
N LEU A 149 14.95 10.00 7.10
CA LEU A 149 14.27 9.16 8.09
C LEU A 149 15.23 8.17 8.79
N VAL A 150 16.40 7.97 8.20
CA VAL A 150 17.51 7.17 8.70
C VAL A 150 18.80 7.95 8.52
N GLU A 151 19.82 7.70 9.35
CA GLU A 151 21.13 8.35 9.23
C GLU A 151 21.82 7.93 7.92
N PRO A 152 22.04 8.86 6.96
CA PRO A 152 22.65 8.52 5.68
C PRO A 152 24.18 8.70 5.71
N THR A 153 24.91 7.92 4.91
CA THR A 153 26.27 8.32 4.51
C THR A 153 26.21 9.56 3.60
N PRO A 154 27.32 10.31 3.41
CA PRO A 154 27.34 11.46 2.49
C PRO A 154 26.90 11.09 1.05
N GLU A 155 27.30 9.91 0.58
CA GLU A 155 26.91 9.39 -0.73
C GLU A 155 25.41 9.10 -0.80
N GLN A 156 24.84 8.48 0.24
CA GLN A 156 23.42 8.21 0.35
C GLN A 156 22.59 9.49 0.43
N ALA A 157 23.08 10.50 1.16
CA ALA A 157 22.41 11.79 1.27
C ALA A 157 22.32 12.48 -0.10
N TRP A 158 23.42 12.48 -0.86
CA TRP A 158 23.46 13.05 -2.19
C TRP A 158 22.57 12.28 -3.18
N ALA A 159 22.62 10.94 -3.17
CA ALA A 159 21.77 10.10 -4.01
C ALA A 159 20.28 10.30 -3.70
N ALA A 160 19.91 10.38 -2.42
CA ALA A 160 18.54 10.60 -1.98
C ALA A 160 18.00 11.97 -2.42
N SER A 161 18.78 13.04 -2.20
CA SER A 161 18.41 14.38 -2.66
C SER A 161 18.21 14.40 -4.18
N THR A 162 19.12 13.78 -4.92
CA THR A 162 19.04 13.70 -6.38
C THR A 162 17.79 12.93 -6.83
N ALA A 163 17.48 11.78 -6.24
CA ALA A 163 16.31 10.97 -6.58
C ALA A 163 14.99 11.70 -6.28
N LEU A 164 14.90 12.37 -5.14
CA LEU A 164 13.71 13.12 -4.73
C LEU A 164 13.40 14.30 -5.67
N HIS A 165 14.43 15.03 -6.11
CA HIS A 165 14.26 16.18 -7.02
C HIS A 165 13.99 15.76 -8.47
N ARG A 166 14.46 14.59 -8.91
CA ARG A 166 14.12 14.06 -10.25
C ARG A 166 12.63 13.72 -10.40
N GLY A 167 11.93 13.46 -9.30
CA GLY A 167 10.50 13.14 -9.28
C GLY A 167 10.21 11.65 -9.14
N ALA A 168 8.93 11.28 -9.28
CA ALA A 168 8.48 9.91 -9.04
C ALA A 168 9.04 8.93 -10.08
N SER A 169 9.42 7.75 -9.63
CA SER A 169 9.91 6.65 -10.46
C SER A 169 9.05 5.42 -10.24
N ALA A 170 8.73 4.70 -11.31
CA ALA A 170 8.04 3.42 -11.17
C ALA A 170 9.00 2.36 -10.59
N PRO A 171 8.53 1.44 -9.73
CA PRO A 171 9.29 0.24 -9.39
C PRO A 171 9.54 -0.58 -10.66
N ARG A 172 10.62 -1.37 -10.69
CA ARG A 172 10.87 -2.28 -11.82
C ARG A 172 9.68 -3.24 -11.98
N PRO A 173 9.19 -3.44 -13.23
CA PRO A 173 8.14 -4.42 -13.47
C PRO A 173 8.65 -5.83 -13.15
N VAL A 174 7.79 -6.58 -12.45
CA VAL A 174 7.90 -8.00 -12.11
C VAL A 174 7.37 -8.87 -13.26
#